data_AF-A0A8X6LDS5-F1
#
_entry.id   AF-A0A8X6LDS5-F1
#
_cell.length_a   1.000
_cell.length_b   1.000
_cell.length_c   1.000
_cell.angle_alpha   90.00
_cell.angle_beta   90.00
_cell.angle_gamma   90.00
#
_symmetry.space_group_name_H-M   'P 1'
#
loop_
_entity.id
_entity.type
_entity.pdbx_description
1 polymer ?
#
loop_
_entity_poly.entity_id
_entity_poly.type
_entity_poly.pdbx_seq_one_letter_code
_entity_poly.pdbx_strand_id
1 'polypeptide(L)'
;MNVYSQYFDREYRKRKKFQYASDISFKNYIQDVLKMVDEDASITAPAMKIIDALMKDMFNQLANGTKNLMEKDKKRTLDHLDVKCASLELLRGEVARHAIAEGTKAVESFINNVYADSAD
;
A
#
# COMPACT_ATOMS: atom_id res chain seq x y z
N MET A 1 3.66 -37.78 0.43
CA MET A 1 3.17 -36.52 1.04
C MET A 1 1.82 -36.18 0.40
N ASN A 2 0.75 -36.14 1.18
CA ASN A 2 -0.64 -36.12 0.68
C ASN A 2 -1.01 -34.73 0.13
N VAL A 3 -1.53 -34.69 -1.10
CA VAL A 3 -1.85 -33.45 -1.83
C VAL A 3 -2.82 -32.56 -1.03
N TYR A 4 -3.75 -33.17 -0.30
CA TYR A 4 -4.69 -32.48 0.60
C TYR A 4 -4.01 -31.70 1.74
N SER A 5 -2.91 -32.22 2.28
CA SER A 5 -2.13 -31.55 3.33
C SER A 5 -1.40 -30.33 2.76
N GLN A 6 -0.90 -30.39 1.53
CA GLN A 6 -0.33 -29.23 0.84
C GLN A 6 -1.38 -28.15 0.51
N TYR A 7 -2.59 -28.54 0.10
CA TYR A 7 -3.68 -27.58 -0.14
C TYR A 7 -4.07 -26.84 1.15
N PHE A 8 -4.24 -27.57 2.25
CA PHE A 8 -4.60 -26.98 3.55
C PHE A 8 -3.55 -25.98 4.05
N ASP A 9 -2.26 -26.34 3.94
CA ASP A 9 -1.15 -25.51 4.39
C ASP A 9 -1.00 -24.23 3.52
N ARG A 10 -1.33 -24.31 2.23
CA ARG A 10 -1.34 -23.15 1.31
C ARG A 10 -2.45 -22.16 1.64
N GLU A 11 -3.65 -22.64 1.94
CA GLU A 11 -4.80 -21.80 2.31
C GLU A 11 -4.61 -21.18 3.71
N TYR A 12 -4.04 -21.93 4.66
CA TYR A 12 -3.73 -21.42 5.99
C TYR A 12 -2.68 -20.30 5.95
N ARG A 13 -1.62 -20.45 5.14
CA ARG A 13 -0.60 -19.40 4.95
C ARG A 13 -1.16 -18.16 4.24
N LYS A 14 -2.08 -18.32 3.28
CA LYS A 14 -2.79 -17.19 2.66
C LYS A 14 -3.63 -16.42 3.69
N ARG A 15 -4.37 -17.13 4.56
CA ARG A 15 -5.17 -16.53 5.64
C ARG A 15 -4.32 -15.78 6.65
N LYS A 16 -3.18 -16.34 7.08
CA LYS A 16 -2.24 -15.66 7.99
C LYS A 16 -1.59 -14.41 7.38
N LYS A 17 -1.28 -14.42 6.07
CA LYS A 17 -0.76 -13.23 5.38
C LYS A 17 -1.78 -12.08 5.34
N PHE A 18 -3.06 -12.40 5.13
CA PHE A 18 -4.14 -11.42 5.17
C PHE A 18 -4.39 -10.84 6.57
N GLN A 19 -4.14 -11.63 7.62
CA GLN A 19 -4.36 -11.22 9.00
C GLN A 19 -3.38 -10.13 9.48
N TYR A 20 -2.15 -10.07 8.95
CA TYR A 20 -1.19 -9.05 9.35
C TYR A 20 -1.61 -7.64 8.89
N ALA A 21 -2.27 -7.52 7.74
CA ALA A 21 -2.82 -6.25 7.26
C ALA A 21 -4.09 -5.83 8.03
N SER A 22 -4.82 -6.76 8.66
CA SER A 22 -6.02 -6.43 9.45
C SER A 22 -5.69 -5.79 10.80
N ASP A 23 -4.53 -6.11 11.38
CA ASP A 23 -4.09 -5.60 12.68
C ASP A 23 -3.51 -4.19 12.61
N ILE A 24 -3.03 -3.77 11.44
CA ILE A 24 -2.54 -2.41 11.20
C ILE A 24 -3.75 -1.47 11.07
N SER A 25 -3.74 -0.33 11.76
CA SER A 25 -4.80 0.67 11.70
C SER A 25 -4.28 1.96 11.09
N PHE A 26 -4.97 2.50 10.08
CA PHE A 26 -4.64 3.75 9.42
C PHE A 26 -5.25 4.99 10.09
N LYS A 27 -5.98 4.82 11.19
CA LYS A 27 -6.74 5.90 11.86
C LYS A 27 -5.97 7.20 12.10
N ASN A 28 -4.75 7.11 12.62
CA ASN A 28 -3.94 8.31 12.90
C ASN A 28 -3.60 9.05 11.60
N TYR A 29 -3.12 8.34 10.58
CA TYR A 29 -2.82 8.92 9.28
C TYR A 29 -4.06 9.52 8.60
N ILE A 30 -5.22 8.88 8.73
CA ILE A 30 -6.48 9.41 8.20
C ILE A 30 -6.84 10.72 8.91
N GLN A 31 -6.63 10.83 10.22
CA GLN A 31 -6.88 12.07 10.97
C GLN A 31 -5.87 13.17 10.59
N ASP A 32 -4.59 12.82 10.43
CA ASP A 32 -3.55 13.78 10.06
C ASP A 32 -3.82 14.35 8.66
N VAL A 33 -4.16 13.48 7.68
CA VAL A 33 -4.53 13.91 6.33
C VAL A 33 -5.82 14.72 6.32
N LEU A 34 -6.82 14.37 7.14
CA LEU A 34 -8.06 15.15 7.24
C LEU A 34 -7.77 16.59 7.68
N LYS A 35 -6.94 16.76 8.72
CA LYS A 35 -6.55 18.09 9.21
C LYS A 35 -5.74 18.90 8.20
N MET A 36 -4.96 18.24 7.33
CA MET A 36 -4.25 18.93 6.24
C MET A 36 -5.21 19.50 5.18
N VAL A 37 -6.41 18.94 5.05
CA VAL A 37 -7.43 19.38 4.08
C VAL A 37 -8.37 20.41 4.71
N ASP A 38 -8.86 20.14 5.93
CA ASP A 38 -9.77 20.98 6.69
C ASP A 38 -9.52 20.78 8.19
N GLU A 39 -9.00 21.82 8.85
CA GLU A 39 -8.64 21.79 10.27
C GLU A 39 -9.86 21.67 11.20
N ASP A 40 -11.03 22.16 10.77
CA ASP A 40 -12.27 22.16 11.55
C ASP A 40 -13.10 20.89 11.33
N ALA A 41 -12.78 20.11 10.29
CA ALA A 41 -13.49 18.88 9.98
C ALA A 41 -13.20 17.77 11.01
N SER A 42 -14.24 16.98 11.27
CA SER A 42 -14.13 15.78 12.10
C SER A 42 -14.81 14.59 11.44
N ILE A 43 -14.32 13.39 11.75
CA ILE A 43 -14.83 12.14 11.18
C ILE A 43 -15.48 11.29 12.27
N THR A 44 -16.67 10.78 11.98
CA THR A 44 -17.40 9.90 12.91
C THR A 44 -16.73 8.53 13.02
N ALA A 45 -16.89 7.85 14.16
CA ALA A 45 -16.31 6.52 14.37
C ALA A 45 -16.75 5.47 13.33
N PRO A 46 -18.02 5.44 12.85
CA PRO A 46 -18.42 4.55 11.74
C PRO A 46 -17.72 4.90 10.42
N ALA A 47 -17.65 6.18 10.06
CA ALA A 47 -16.98 6.61 8.84
C ALA A 47 -15.48 6.28 8.88
N MET A 48 -14.83 6.48 10.03
CA MET A 48 -13.42 6.11 10.24
C MET A 48 -13.18 4.62 9.97
N LYS A 49 -14.08 3.72 10.41
CA LYS A 49 -13.96 2.28 10.14
C LYS A 49 -14.06 1.97 8.65
N ILE A 50 -14.94 2.67 7.92
CA ILE A 50 -15.10 2.49 6.47
C ILE A 50 -13.84 2.93 5.73
N ILE A 51 -13.26 4.08 6.08
CA ILE A 51 -12.04 4.57 5.44
C ILE A 51 -10.84 3.68 5.80
N ASP A 52 -10.70 3.24 7.05
CA ASP A 52 -9.64 2.31 7.45
C ASP A 52 -9.71 0.99 6.66
N ALA A 53 -10.92 0.45 6.45
CA ALA A 53 -11.13 -0.73 5.61
C ALA A 53 -10.79 -0.46 4.13
N LEU A 54 -11.22 0.68 3.58
CA LEU A 54 -10.87 1.08 2.22
C LEU A 54 -9.35 1.15 2.01
N MET A 55 -8.62 1.74 2.95
CA MET A 55 -7.16 1.83 2.90
C MET A 55 -6.50 0.45 2.90
N LYS A 56 -6.99 -0.46 3.75
CA LYS A 56 -6.53 -1.86 3.78
C LYS A 56 -6.78 -2.57 2.46
N ASP A 57 -7.96 -2.39 1.88
CA ASP A 57 -8.32 -3.01 0.61
C ASP A 57 -7.46 -2.49 -0.55
N MET A 58 -7.22 -1.17 -0.60
CA MET A 58 -6.31 -0.57 -1.59
C MET A 58 -4.87 -1.06 -1.42
N PHE A 59 -4.38 -1.14 -0.19
CA PHE A 59 -3.04 -1.67 0.10
C PHE A 59 -2.90 -3.13 -0.33
N ASN A 60 -3.90 -3.97 -0.02
CA ASN A 60 -3.89 -5.38 -0.42
C ASN A 60 -3.93 -5.54 -1.94
N GLN A 61 -4.73 -4.73 -2.64
CA GLN A 61 -4.76 -4.72 -4.09
C GLN A 61 -3.39 -4.33 -4.67
N LEU A 62 -2.76 -3.28 -4.13
CA LEU A 62 -1.43 -2.84 -4.55
C LEU A 62 -0.37 -3.91 -4.31
N ALA A 63 -0.31 -4.47 -3.10
CA ALA A 63 0.65 -5.51 -2.76
C ALA A 63 0.52 -6.75 -3.65
N ASN A 64 -0.71 -7.17 -3.96
CA ASN A 64 -0.97 -8.29 -4.86
C ASN A 64 -0.61 -7.95 -6.32
N GLY A 65 -0.93 -6.74 -6.78
CA GLY A 65 -0.54 -6.25 -8.11
C GLY A 65 0.98 -6.25 -8.29
N THR A 66 1.71 -5.64 -7.35
CA THR A 66 3.17 -5.61 -7.36
C THR A 66 3.78 -6.99 -7.31
N LYS A 67 3.25 -7.88 -6.45
CA LYS A 67 3.69 -9.29 -6.39
C LYS A 67 3.57 -9.99 -7.75
N ASN A 68 2.43 -9.83 -8.42
CA ASN A 68 2.19 -10.45 -9.72
C ASN A 68 3.12 -9.88 -10.79
N LEU A 69 3.40 -8.58 -10.75
CA LEU A 69 4.33 -7.92 -11.66
C LEU A 69 5.77 -8.43 -11.46
N MET A 70 6.22 -8.53 -10.21
CA MET A 70 7.53 -9.11 -9.89
C MET A 70 7.67 -10.57 -10.32
N GLU A 71 6.62 -11.38 -10.15
CA GLU A 71 6.60 -12.78 -10.59
C GLU A 71 6.73 -12.91 -12.12
N LYS A 72 6.05 -12.02 -12.88
CA LYS A 72 6.18 -11.94 -14.35
C LYS A 72 7.59 -11.54 -14.78
N ASP A 73 8.18 -10.57 -14.09
CA ASP A 73 9.53 -10.08 -14.36
C ASP A 73 10.64 -10.99 -13.81
N LYS A 74 10.28 -12.08 -13.10
CA LYS A 74 11.21 -13.00 -12.40
C LYS A 74 12.14 -12.29 -11.40
N LYS A 75 11.69 -11.16 -10.85
CA LYS A 75 12.42 -10.38 -9.84
C LYS A 75 12.20 -10.97 -8.46
N ARG A 76 13.24 -10.92 -7.61
CA ARG A 76 13.18 -11.33 -6.19
C ARG A 76 13.17 -10.14 -5.22
N THR A 77 13.52 -8.95 -5.70
CA THR A 77 13.56 -7.71 -4.93
C THR A 77 12.54 -6.76 -5.50
N LEU A 78 11.74 -6.14 -4.63
CA LEU A 78 10.74 -5.16 -4.98
C LEU A 78 11.41 -3.79 -5.17
N ASP A 79 11.13 -3.14 -6.30
CA ASP A 79 11.61 -1.79 -6.60
C ASP A 79 10.45 -0.77 -6.60
N HIS A 80 10.77 0.51 -6.40
CA HIS A 80 9.81 1.62 -6.45
C HIS A 80 9.09 1.70 -7.82
N LEU A 81 9.76 1.28 -8.90
CA LEU A 81 9.16 1.17 -10.23
C LEU A 81 8.09 0.07 -10.30
N ASP A 82 8.27 -1.04 -9.59
CA ASP A 82 7.28 -2.12 -9.57
C ASP A 82 5.99 -1.65 -8.89
N VAL A 83 6.11 -0.88 -7.80
CA VAL A 83 4.98 -0.25 -7.12
C VAL A 83 4.30 0.77 -8.02
N LYS A 84 5.07 1.64 -8.70
CA LYS A 84 4.54 2.62 -9.66
C LYS A 84 3.74 1.95 -10.79
N CYS A 85 4.28 0.89 -11.37
CA CYS A 85 3.60 0.12 -12.41
C CYS A 85 2.32 -0.55 -11.89
N ALA A 86 2.35 -1.13 -10.69
CA ALA A 86 1.16 -1.70 -10.07
C ALA A 86 0.09 -0.63 -9.76
N SER A 87 0.48 0.57 -9.33
CA SER A 87 -0.44 1.69 -9.12
C SER A 87 -1.13 2.12 -10.42
N LEU A 88 -0.39 2.11 -11.55
CA LEU A 88 -0.95 2.36 -12.88
C LEU A 88 -1.94 1.29 -13.33
N GLU A 89 -1.72 0.03 -12.97
CA GLU A 89 -2.62 -1.08 -13.32
C GLU A 89 -3.94 -1.00 -12.53
N LEU A 90 -3.87 -0.55 -11.26
CA LEU A 90 -5.01 -0.51 -10.35
C LEU A 90 -5.87 0.76 -10.50
N LEU A 91 -5.24 1.91 -10.73
CA LEU A 91 -5.92 3.21 -10.79
C LEU A 91 -6.17 3.60 -12.26
N ARG A 92 -7.25 4.35 -12.51
CA ARG A 92 -7.61 4.81 -13.87
C ARG A 92 -7.77 6.33 -13.90
N GLY A 93 -7.59 6.91 -15.10
CA GLY A 93 -7.84 8.34 -15.34
C GLY A 93 -6.93 9.27 -14.55
N GLU A 94 -7.48 10.40 -14.09
CA GLU A 94 -6.72 11.44 -13.38
C GLU A 94 -6.14 10.97 -12.04
N VAL A 95 -6.86 10.09 -11.34
CA VAL A 95 -6.40 9.53 -10.04
C VAL A 95 -5.07 8.79 -10.20
N ALA A 96 -4.89 8.04 -11.28
CA ALA A 96 -3.63 7.37 -11.57
C ALA A 96 -2.49 8.38 -11.80
N ARG A 97 -2.77 9.47 -12.54
CA ARG A 97 -1.79 10.52 -12.82
C ARG A 97 -1.32 11.21 -11.55
N HIS A 98 -2.26 11.56 -10.67
CA HIS A 98 -1.95 12.20 -9.40
C HIS A 98 -1.21 11.25 -8.45
N ALA A 99 -1.64 9.99 -8.34
CA ALA A 99 -0.96 9.00 -7.50
C ALA A 99 0.51 8.80 -7.88
N ILE A 100 0.83 8.80 -9.18
CA ILE A 100 2.22 8.70 -9.67
C ILE A 100 3.02 9.96 -9.33
N ALA A 101 2.42 11.13 -9.53
CA ALA A 101 3.09 12.40 -9.25
C ALA A 101 3.47 12.51 -7.77
N GLU A 102 2.52 12.24 -6.87
CA GLU A 102 2.76 12.25 -5.43
C GLU A 102 3.76 11.16 -5.00
N GLY A 103 3.63 9.94 -5.55
CA GLY A 103 4.57 8.86 -5.27
C GLY A 103 6.00 9.18 -5.71
N THR A 104 6.18 9.81 -6.88
CA THR A 104 7.49 10.21 -7.39
C THR A 104 8.10 11.30 -6.50
N LYS A 105 7.31 12.31 -6.14
CA LYS A 105 7.73 13.38 -5.22
C LYS A 105 8.15 12.83 -3.85
N ALA A 106 7.43 11.84 -3.32
CA ALA A 106 7.78 11.20 -2.05
C ALA A 106 9.13 10.46 -2.12
N VAL A 107 9.39 9.73 -3.21
CA VAL A 107 10.67 9.04 -3.42
C VAL A 107 11.82 10.05 -3.55
N GLU A 108 11.63 11.10 -4.35
CA GLU A 108 12.63 12.17 -4.51
C GLU A 108 12.95 12.86 -3.18
N SER A 109 11.92 13.21 -2.41
CA SER A 109 12.09 13.82 -1.08
C SER A 109 12.90 12.92 -0.14
N PHE A 110 12.58 11.62 -0.12
CA PHE A 110 13.32 10.65 0.69
C PHE A 110 14.80 10.58 0.29
N ILE A 111 15.06 10.46 -1.01
CA ILE A 111 16.42 10.39 -1.56
C ILE A 111 17.22 11.65 -1.20
N ASN A 112 16.62 12.83 -1.37
CA ASN A 112 17.27 14.09 -1.07
C ASN A 112 17.61 14.24 0.42
N ASN A 113 16.69 13.85 1.32
CA ASN A 113 16.95 13.91 2.76
C ASN A 113 18.06 12.94 3.18
N VAL A 114 18.08 11.72 2.64
CA VAL A 114 19.15 10.74 2.93
C VAL A 114 20.51 11.27 2.50
N TYR A 115 20.60 11.97 1.36
CA TYR A 115 21.86 12.56 0.92
C TYR A 115 22.23 13.83 1.69
N ALA A 116 21.25 14.62 2.15
CA ALA A 116 21.48 15.79 2.99
C ALA A 116 22.12 15.41 4.34
N ASP A 117 21.63 14.36 4.99
CA ASP A 117 22.16 13.89 6.29
C ASP A 117 23.57 13.26 6.18
N SER A 118 24.01 12.92 4.97
CA SER A 118 25.34 12.34 4.72
C SER A 118 26.41 13.37 4.32
N ALA A 119 26.01 14.64 4.17
CA ALA A 119 26.88 15.75 3.80
C ALA A 119 27.36 16.59 5.01
N ASP A 120 26.88 16.27 6.22
CA ASP A 120 27.32 16.80 7.52
C ASP A 120 28.25 15.80 8.25
#